data_AF-A0A1S3XVJ5-F1
#
_entry.id   AF-A0A1S3XVJ5-F1
#
_cell.length_a   1.000
_cell.length_b   1.000
_cell.length_c   1.000
_cell.angle_alpha   90.00
_cell.angle_beta   90.00
_cell.angle_gamma   90.00
#
_symmetry.space_group_name_H-M   'P 1'
#
loop_
_entity.id
_entity.type
_entity.pdbx_description
1 polymer ?
#
loop_
_entity_poly.entity_id
_entity_poly.type
_entity_poly.pdbx_seq_one_letter_code
_entity_poly.pdbx_strand_id
1 'polypeptide(L)'
;MGKQQKRDRSNLIVLTGAAALLAIAVNFAISAINSKHRKKKEIPGSNVRVNLTASEILKLAESIIKKSKQVHDAVASVPLDKVAYVNVILPLADLEAQQFPLIQSCVFPKWLSASEDVRKASAEAERKIDAHISMCRKREDIYRVVKALTVTGDGLSTDAKNFTHFL
;
A
#
# COMPACT_ATOMS: atom_id res chain seq x y z
N MET A 1 -1.04 -71.74 7.10
CA MET A 1 -0.09 -70.60 7.14
C MET A 1 -0.41 -69.46 6.14
N GLY A 2 -1.27 -69.62 5.12
CA GLY A 2 -1.49 -68.58 4.08
C GLY A 2 -2.45 -67.41 4.40
N LYS A 3 -3.28 -67.48 5.45
CA LYS A 3 -4.25 -66.40 5.78
C LYS A 3 -3.62 -65.20 6.51
N GLN A 4 -2.59 -65.43 7.32
CA GLN A 4 -1.92 -64.39 8.13
C GLN A 4 -1.07 -63.46 7.24
N GLN A 5 -0.31 -64.05 6.31
CA GLN A 5 0.57 -63.33 5.40
C GLN A 5 -0.18 -62.42 4.42
N LYS A 6 -1.40 -62.80 4.01
CA LYS A 6 -2.25 -62.00 3.13
C LYS A 6 -2.82 -60.76 3.86
N ARG A 7 -3.08 -60.89 5.17
CA ARG A 7 -3.63 -59.83 6.04
C ARG A 7 -2.57 -58.78 6.39
N ASP A 8 -1.34 -59.20 6.65
CA ASP A 8 -0.22 -58.28 6.88
C ASP A 8 0.11 -57.47 5.63
N ARG A 9 0.10 -58.11 4.44
CA ARG A 9 0.38 -57.41 3.18
C ARG A 9 -0.69 -56.36 2.86
N SER A 10 -1.97 -56.65 3.10
CA SER A 10 -3.05 -55.67 2.94
C SER A 10 -2.96 -54.52 3.94
N ASN A 11 -2.62 -54.80 5.21
CA ASN A 11 -2.46 -53.76 6.23
C ASN A 11 -1.26 -52.85 5.92
N LEU A 12 -0.15 -53.40 5.42
CA LEU A 12 1.02 -52.63 5.00
C LEU A 12 0.71 -51.68 3.84
N ILE A 13 -0.06 -52.14 2.85
CA ILE A 13 -0.47 -51.34 1.68
C ILE A 13 -1.46 -50.23 2.09
N VAL A 14 -2.40 -50.53 2.99
CA VAL A 14 -3.35 -49.53 3.52
C VAL A 14 -2.62 -48.49 4.38
N LEU A 15 -1.65 -48.90 5.19
CA LEU A 15 -0.85 -48.01 6.03
C LEU A 15 0.04 -47.08 5.19
N THR A 16 0.65 -47.59 4.12
CA THR A 16 1.47 -46.78 3.20
C THR A 16 0.62 -45.83 2.36
N GLY A 17 -0.57 -46.23 1.92
CA GLY A 17 -1.51 -45.35 1.23
C GLY A 17 -2.05 -44.22 2.12
N ALA A 18 -2.42 -44.53 3.36
CA ALA A 18 -2.89 -43.54 4.33
C ALA A 18 -1.78 -42.54 4.71
N ALA A 19 -0.54 -43.02 4.91
CA ALA A 19 0.61 -42.19 5.19
C ALA A 19 0.93 -41.23 4.02
N ALA A 20 0.81 -41.70 2.77
CA ALA A 20 1.00 -40.86 1.59
C ALA A 20 -0.05 -39.74 1.48
N LEU A 21 -1.33 -40.04 1.73
CA LEU A 21 -2.39 -39.03 1.74
C LEU A 21 -2.21 -38.00 2.86
N LEU A 22 -1.79 -38.43 4.06
CA LEU A 22 -1.44 -37.53 5.16
C LEU A 22 -0.27 -36.61 4.80
N ALA A 23 0.79 -37.14 4.19
CA ALA A 23 1.95 -36.35 3.76
C ALA A 23 1.56 -35.29 2.72
N ILE A 24 0.69 -35.64 1.76
CA ILE A 24 0.16 -34.70 0.77
C ILE A 24 -0.67 -33.60 1.45
N ALA A 25 -1.58 -33.96 2.36
CA ALA A 25 -2.40 -33.00 3.08
C ALA A 25 -1.56 -32.03 3.94
N VAL A 26 -0.53 -32.55 4.62
CA VAL A 26 0.42 -31.74 5.39
C VAL A 26 1.19 -30.77 4.48
N ASN A 27 1.71 -31.25 3.35
CA ASN A 27 2.41 -30.38 2.40
C ASN A 27 1.49 -29.29 1.83
N PHE A 28 0.22 -29.61 1.56
CA PHE A 28 -0.75 -28.63 1.10
C PHE A 28 -1.06 -27.58 2.17
N ALA A 29 -1.22 -27.99 3.43
CA ALA A 29 -1.42 -27.09 4.56
C ALA A 29 -0.20 -26.18 4.78
N ILE A 30 1.02 -26.74 4.76
CA ILE A 30 2.27 -25.97 4.87
C ILE A 30 2.40 -24.97 3.71
N SER A 31 2.07 -25.36 2.48
CA SER A 31 2.09 -24.48 1.32
C SER A 31 1.08 -23.34 1.42
N ALA A 32 -0.13 -23.62 1.91
CA ALA A 32 -1.17 -22.61 2.14
C ALA A 32 -0.82 -21.62 3.27
N ILE A 33 -0.10 -22.07 4.30
CA ILE A 33 0.40 -21.20 5.38
C ILE A 33 1.57 -20.35 4.86
N ASN A 34 2.52 -20.96 4.14
CA ASN A 34 3.67 -20.24 3.59
C ASN A 34 3.29 -19.22 2.51
N SER A 35 2.23 -19.46 1.73
CA SER A 35 1.73 -18.49 0.75
C SER A 35 1.12 -17.26 1.41
N LYS A 36 0.46 -17.41 2.57
CA LYS A 36 0.00 -16.29 3.41
C LYS A 36 1.16 -15.50 4.04
N HIS A 37 2.29 -16.15 4.33
CA HIS A 37 3.46 -15.55 4.96
C HIS A 37 4.60 -15.16 4.01
N ARG A 38 4.44 -15.36 2.70
CA ARG A 38 5.43 -14.93 1.71
C ARG A 38 5.54 -13.41 1.75
N LYS A 39 6.54 -12.89 2.48
CA LYS A 39 6.91 -11.47 2.42
C LYS A 39 7.08 -11.11 0.95
N LYS A 40 6.26 -10.16 0.47
CA LYS A 40 6.36 -9.65 -0.90
C LYS A 40 7.79 -9.15 -1.08
N LYS A 41 8.48 -9.67 -2.11
CA LYS A 41 9.87 -9.31 -2.41
C LYS A 41 9.88 -7.81 -2.72
N GLU A 42 10.40 -7.00 -1.81
CA GLU A 42 10.52 -5.56 -2.00
C GLU A 42 11.59 -5.30 -3.05
N ILE A 43 11.30 -4.40 -4.00
CA ILE A 43 12.27 -3.98 -5.00
C ILE A 43 13.11 -2.88 -4.33
N PRO A 44 14.44 -3.01 -4.22
CA PRO A 44 15.28 -1.96 -3.63
C PRO A 44 15.01 -0.61 -4.32
N GLY A 45 14.68 0.42 -3.55
CA GLY A 45 14.32 1.75 -4.07
C GLY A 45 12.86 1.93 -4.52
N SER A 46 12.00 0.91 -4.40
CA SER A 46 10.57 1.03 -4.71
C SER A 46 9.71 0.27 -3.72
N ASN A 47 8.74 0.95 -3.12
CA ASN A 47 7.75 0.36 -2.22
C ASN A 47 6.42 0.02 -2.95
N VAL A 48 6.42 -0.03 -4.28
CA VAL A 48 5.26 -0.46 -5.08
C VAL A 48 4.87 -1.89 -4.69
N ARG A 49 3.57 -2.08 -4.42
CA ARG A 49 3.01 -3.36 -3.98
C ARG A 49 2.23 -3.99 -5.12
N VAL A 50 2.80 -5.02 -5.70
CA VAL A 50 2.11 -5.85 -6.70
C VAL A 50 1.24 -6.93 -6.03
N ASN A 51 0.22 -7.42 -6.75
CA ASN A 51 -0.63 -8.54 -6.32
C ASN A 51 -1.37 -8.29 -5.00
N LEU A 52 -1.98 -7.11 -4.82
CA LEU A 52 -2.88 -6.84 -3.70
C LEU A 52 -4.26 -7.47 -3.95
N THR A 53 -4.85 -8.03 -2.91
CA THR A 53 -6.26 -8.42 -2.90
C THR A 53 -7.17 -7.19 -2.88
N ALA A 54 -8.44 -7.36 -3.24
CA ALA A 54 -9.42 -6.27 -3.21
C ALA A 54 -9.49 -5.55 -1.83
N SER A 55 -9.48 -6.32 -0.73
CA SER A 55 -9.49 -5.76 0.63
C SER A 55 -8.20 -5.00 0.96
N GLU A 56 -7.04 -5.50 0.52
CA GLU A 56 -5.75 -4.82 0.74
C GLU A 56 -5.65 -3.51 -0.03
N ILE A 57 -6.22 -3.42 -1.25
CA ILE A 57 -6.28 -2.19 -2.03
C ILE A 57 -7.08 -1.12 -1.28
N LEU A 58 -8.28 -1.46 -0.80
CA LEU A 58 -9.14 -0.52 -0.08
C LEU A 58 -8.49 -0.05 1.24
N LYS A 59 -7.90 -0.97 2.01
CA LYS A 59 -7.16 -0.62 3.23
C LYS A 59 -5.94 0.27 2.95
N LEU A 60 -5.24 0.02 1.86
CA LEU A 60 -4.10 0.85 1.45
C LEU A 60 -4.56 2.26 1.09
N ALA A 61 -5.66 2.40 0.35
CA ALA A 61 -6.25 3.70 0.02
C ALA A 61 -6.65 4.49 1.28
N GLU A 62 -7.29 3.84 2.26
CA GLU A 62 -7.62 4.45 3.55
C GLU A 62 -6.37 4.91 4.31
N SER A 63 -5.31 4.10 4.32
CA SER A 63 -4.04 4.46 4.94
C SER A 63 -3.36 5.66 4.25
N ILE A 64 -3.41 5.73 2.92
CA ILE A 64 -2.89 6.86 2.12
C ILE A 64 -3.65 8.14 2.50
N ILE A 65 -4.98 8.09 2.49
CA ILE A 65 -5.85 9.22 2.85
C ILE A 65 -5.57 9.69 4.29
N LYS A 66 -5.50 8.75 5.24
CA LYS A 66 -5.23 9.06 6.65
C LYS A 66 -3.89 9.76 6.83
N LYS A 67 -2.82 9.23 6.22
CA LYS A 67 -1.48 9.82 6.31
C LYS A 67 -1.42 11.18 5.62
N SER A 68 -2.05 11.31 4.46
CA SER A 68 -2.12 12.57 3.73
C SER A 68 -2.82 13.64 4.58
N LYS A 69 -4.01 13.33 5.11
CA LYS A 69 -4.73 14.22 6.03
C LYS A 69 -3.86 14.66 7.21
N GLN A 70 -3.18 13.72 7.87
CA GLN A 70 -2.31 14.01 9.00
C GLN A 70 -1.20 15.03 8.66
N VAL A 71 -0.52 14.85 7.52
CA VAL A 71 0.55 15.76 7.11
C VAL A 71 0.00 17.13 6.73
N HIS A 72 -1.10 17.17 5.97
CA HIS A 72 -1.77 18.42 5.60
C HIS A 72 -2.27 19.19 6.83
N ASP A 73 -2.84 18.50 7.83
CA ASP A 73 -3.27 19.10 9.09
C ASP A 73 -2.08 19.64 9.90
N ALA A 74 -0.96 18.92 9.93
CA ALA A 74 0.26 19.38 10.61
C ALA A 74 0.85 20.64 9.95
N VAL A 75 0.92 20.68 8.61
CA VAL A 75 1.40 21.86 7.87
C VAL A 75 0.47 23.06 8.08
N ALA A 76 -0.85 22.86 8.02
CA ALA A 76 -1.82 23.93 8.27
C ALA A 76 -1.74 24.52 9.69
N SER A 77 -1.22 23.76 10.66
CA SER A 77 -1.06 24.21 12.05
C SER A 77 0.20 25.05 12.31
N VAL A 78 1.08 25.21 11.30
CA VAL A 78 2.32 25.99 11.46
C VAL A 78 1.99 27.48 11.62
N PRO A 79 2.46 28.15 12.69
CA PRO A 79 2.28 29.58 12.86
C PRO A 79 2.92 30.36 11.70
N LEU A 80 2.23 31.41 11.21
CA LEU A 80 2.67 32.16 10.02
C LEU A 80 4.02 32.88 10.22
N ASP A 81 4.38 33.21 11.46
CA ASP A 81 5.66 33.80 11.86
C ASP A 81 6.80 32.78 11.97
N LYS A 82 6.51 31.48 11.83
CA LYS A 82 7.46 30.36 11.99
C LYS A 82 7.55 29.46 10.76
N VAL A 83 7.03 29.93 9.62
CA VAL A 83 7.07 29.19 8.36
C VAL A 83 8.51 29.04 7.87
N ALA A 84 8.86 27.82 7.47
CA ALA A 84 10.15 27.49 6.89
C ALA A 84 9.99 26.35 5.87
N TYR A 85 10.97 26.19 4.99
CA TYR A 85 10.97 25.08 4.03
C TYR A 85 10.75 23.72 4.70
N VAL A 86 11.45 23.47 5.82
CA VAL A 86 11.47 22.17 6.52
C VAL A 86 10.16 21.78 7.18
N ASN A 87 9.29 22.75 7.51
CA ASN A 87 8.03 22.50 8.20
C ASN A 87 6.79 22.75 7.31
N VAL A 88 6.96 23.38 6.14
CA VAL A 88 5.87 23.61 5.17
C VAL A 88 6.05 22.77 3.91
N ILE A 89 7.14 22.98 3.16
CA ILE A 89 7.31 22.42 1.81
C ILE A 89 7.83 20.99 1.86
N LEU A 90 8.89 20.75 2.65
CA LEU A 90 9.51 19.44 2.75
C LEU A 90 8.51 18.34 3.14
N PRO A 91 7.63 18.52 4.15
CA PRO A 91 6.66 17.48 4.50
C PRO A 91 5.65 17.17 3.38
N LEU A 92 5.24 18.17 2.59
CA LEU A 92 4.32 17.99 1.46
C LEU A 92 5.00 17.27 0.29
N ALA A 93 6.24 17.67 -0.04
CA ALA A 93 7.03 17.02 -1.08
C ALA A 93 7.38 15.57 -0.74
N ASP A 94 7.81 15.32 0.50
CA ASP A 94 8.10 13.98 0.99
C ASP A 94 6.85 13.09 0.99
N LEU A 95 5.68 13.65 1.34
CA LEU A 95 4.41 12.95 1.28
C LEU A 95 4.11 12.50 -0.15
N GLU A 96 4.22 13.40 -1.14
CA GLU A 96 3.96 13.09 -2.55
C GLU A 96 4.91 11.98 -3.04
N ALA A 97 6.21 12.11 -2.77
CA ALA A 97 7.21 11.12 -3.14
C ALA A 97 6.95 9.74 -2.52
N GLN A 98 6.61 9.69 -1.23
CA GLN A 98 6.34 8.44 -0.51
C GLN A 98 5.02 7.78 -0.95
N GLN A 99 3.99 8.58 -1.24
CA GLN A 99 2.66 8.09 -1.55
C GLN A 99 2.48 7.73 -3.03
N PHE A 100 3.18 8.37 -3.96
CA PHE A 100 3.07 8.11 -5.39
C PHE A 100 3.10 6.60 -5.75
N PRO A 101 4.14 5.83 -5.38
CA PRO A 101 4.17 4.38 -5.65
C PRO A 101 3.05 3.57 -4.96
N LEU A 102 2.59 4.01 -3.79
CA LEU A 102 1.48 3.36 -3.07
C LEU A 102 0.14 3.62 -3.76
N ILE A 103 -0.07 4.84 -4.27
CA ILE A 103 -1.23 5.18 -5.10
C ILE A 103 -1.21 4.34 -6.37
N GLN A 104 -0.07 4.21 -7.05
CA GLN A 104 0.07 3.34 -8.23
C GLN A 104 -0.32 1.88 -7.92
N SER A 105 0.02 1.40 -6.73
CA SER A 105 -0.37 0.07 -6.25
C SER A 105 -1.89 -0.10 -6.10
N CYS A 106 -2.62 0.99 -5.84
CA CYS A 106 -4.08 1.01 -5.74
C CYS A 106 -4.77 1.17 -7.11
N VAL A 107 -4.23 2.00 -8.01
CA VAL A 107 -4.97 2.45 -9.21
C VAL A 107 -4.67 1.64 -10.47
N PHE A 108 -3.47 1.08 -10.64
CA PHE A 108 -3.15 0.27 -11.81
C PHE A 108 -3.91 -1.05 -11.93
N PRO A 109 -4.27 -1.76 -10.84
CA PRO A 109 -4.96 -3.04 -10.95
C PRO A 109 -6.30 -2.97 -11.72
N LYS A 110 -6.99 -1.83 -11.78
CA LYS A 110 -8.23 -1.66 -12.57
C LYS A 110 -8.06 -1.94 -14.06
N TRP A 111 -6.86 -1.74 -14.61
CA TRP A 111 -6.55 -1.98 -16.02
C TRP A 111 -5.93 -3.35 -16.28
N LEU A 112 -5.23 -3.91 -15.29
CA LEU A 112 -4.31 -5.04 -15.50
C LEU A 112 -4.76 -6.34 -14.83
N SER A 113 -5.61 -6.27 -13.81
CA SER A 113 -6.00 -7.45 -13.04
C SER A 113 -6.98 -8.33 -13.81
N ALA A 114 -6.73 -9.65 -13.81
CA ALA A 114 -7.69 -10.64 -14.31
C ALA A 114 -8.94 -10.75 -13.41
N SER A 115 -8.83 -10.44 -12.11
CA SER A 115 -9.94 -10.49 -11.14
C SER A 115 -10.81 -9.23 -11.23
N GLU A 116 -12.11 -9.42 -11.45
CA GLU A 116 -13.10 -8.34 -11.49
C GLU A 116 -13.21 -7.61 -10.14
N ASP A 117 -13.23 -8.33 -9.02
CA ASP A 117 -13.30 -7.73 -7.68
C ASP A 117 -12.12 -6.82 -7.40
N VAL A 118 -10.91 -7.23 -7.82
CA VAL A 118 -9.71 -6.40 -7.73
C VAL A 118 -9.83 -5.16 -8.61
N ARG A 119 -10.37 -5.28 -9.83
CA ARG A 119 -10.58 -4.12 -10.71
C ARG A 119 -11.58 -3.12 -10.11
N LYS A 120 -12.70 -3.60 -9.56
CA LYS A 120 -13.71 -2.76 -8.89
C LYS A 120 -13.15 -2.06 -7.67
N ALA A 121 -12.43 -2.79 -6.80
CA ALA A 121 -11.78 -2.21 -5.62
C ALA A 121 -10.73 -1.15 -5.99
N SER A 122 -9.99 -1.37 -7.07
CA SER A 122 -9.01 -0.41 -7.60
C SER A 122 -9.66 0.87 -8.12
N ALA A 123 -10.76 0.78 -8.88
CA ALA A 123 -11.52 1.95 -9.31
C ALA A 123 -12.17 2.71 -8.13
N GLU A 124 -12.66 2.00 -7.12
CA GLU A 124 -13.18 2.64 -5.91
C GLU A 124 -12.09 3.35 -5.11
N ALA A 125 -10.92 2.71 -4.95
CA ALA A 125 -9.76 3.29 -4.29
C ALA A 125 -9.30 4.58 -4.97
N GLU A 126 -9.20 4.57 -6.30
CA GLU A 126 -8.90 5.77 -7.08
C GLU A 126 -9.91 6.89 -6.80
N ARG A 127 -11.22 6.61 -6.91
CA ARG A 127 -12.26 7.61 -6.64
C ARG A 127 -12.13 8.24 -5.26
N LYS A 128 -11.83 7.44 -4.23
CA LYS A 128 -11.62 7.93 -2.85
C LYS A 128 -10.35 8.79 -2.73
N ILE A 129 -9.25 8.35 -3.34
CA ILE A 129 -7.98 9.06 -3.32
C ILE A 129 -8.11 10.40 -4.06
N ASP A 130 -8.70 10.42 -5.25
CA ASP A 130 -8.88 11.64 -6.05
C ASP A 130 -9.80 12.64 -5.36
N ALA A 131 -10.89 12.17 -4.74
CA ALA A 131 -11.77 13.02 -3.94
C ALA A 131 -11.00 13.66 -2.77
N HIS A 132 -10.16 12.89 -2.07
CA HIS A 132 -9.32 13.39 -0.98
C HIS A 132 -8.27 14.40 -1.47
N ILE A 133 -7.55 14.10 -2.56
CA ILE A 133 -6.57 15.02 -3.16
C ILE A 133 -7.25 16.33 -3.59
N SER A 134 -8.42 16.24 -4.24
CA SER A 134 -9.20 17.41 -4.64
C SER A 134 -9.61 18.27 -3.46
N MET A 135 -10.00 17.65 -2.33
CA MET A 135 -10.31 18.37 -1.09
C MET A 135 -9.06 19.04 -0.52
N CYS A 136 -7.93 18.33 -0.44
CA CYS A 136 -6.66 18.86 0.05
C CYS A 136 -6.17 20.07 -0.76
N ARG A 137 -6.34 20.07 -2.09
CA ARG A 137 -5.96 21.20 -2.96
C ARG A 137 -6.81 22.46 -2.77
N LYS A 138 -7.97 22.36 -2.12
CA LYS A 138 -8.87 23.51 -1.87
C LYS A 138 -8.73 24.06 -0.45
N ARG A 139 -7.73 23.59 0.29
CA ARG A 139 -7.50 23.97 1.69
C ARG A 139 -6.84 25.34 1.79
N GLU A 140 -7.67 26.32 2.10
CA GLU A 140 -7.26 27.72 2.32
C GLU A 140 -6.23 27.87 3.45
N ASP A 141 -6.34 27.07 4.51
CA ASP A 141 -5.41 27.10 5.64
C ASP A 141 -3.99 26.70 5.23
N ILE A 142 -3.84 25.72 4.34
CA ILE A 142 -2.55 25.33 3.77
C ILE A 142 -2.03 26.41 2.82
N TYR A 143 -2.90 26.92 1.96
CA TYR A 143 -2.53 28.00 1.04
C TYR A 143 -1.92 29.20 1.76
N ARG A 144 -2.51 29.61 2.90
CA ARG A 144 -1.99 30.72 3.72
C ARG A 144 -0.58 30.46 4.26
N VAL A 145 -0.33 29.25 4.74
CA VAL A 145 0.99 28.86 5.27
C VAL A 145 2.04 28.84 4.15
N VAL A 146 1.71 28.25 2.99
CA VAL A 146 2.58 28.25 1.80
C VAL A 146 2.84 29.69 1.33
N LYS A 147 1.78 30.52 1.26
CA LYS A 147 1.90 31.91 0.83
C LYS A 147 2.79 32.72 1.76
N ALA A 148 2.63 32.57 3.07
CA ALA A 148 3.49 33.25 4.06
C ALA A 148 4.97 32.92 3.81
N LEU A 149 5.31 31.65 3.57
CA LEU A 149 6.68 31.26 3.23
C LEU A 149 7.21 31.96 1.97
N THR A 150 6.40 32.08 0.92
CA THR A 150 6.83 32.75 -0.33
C THR A 150 7.10 34.25 -0.15
N VAL A 151 6.42 34.89 0.80
CA VAL A 151 6.58 36.32 1.10
C VAL A 151 7.81 36.56 1.98
N THR A 152 8.10 35.66 2.93
CA THR A 152 9.31 35.74 3.77
C THR A 152 10.60 35.66 2.94
N GLY A 153 10.55 34.99 1.78
CA GLY A 153 11.64 35.01 0.79
C GLY A 153 12.89 34.20 1.17
N ASP A 154 12.85 33.50 2.31
CA ASP A 154 14.00 32.77 2.86
C ASP A 154 14.42 31.59 1.97
N GLY A 155 15.69 31.58 1.56
CA GLY A 155 16.53 30.38 1.31
C GLY A 155 16.04 29.29 0.34
N LEU A 156 14.88 29.44 -0.30
CA LEU A 156 14.32 28.41 -1.17
C LEU A 156 15.17 28.26 -2.43
N SER A 157 15.53 27.01 -2.74
CA SER A 157 16.08 26.66 -4.05
C SER A 157 15.07 26.98 -5.17
N THR A 158 15.54 27.09 -6.40
CA THR A 158 14.68 27.29 -7.58
C THR A 158 13.60 26.23 -7.67
N ASP A 159 13.94 24.97 -7.43
CA ASP A 159 13.00 23.84 -7.47
C ASP A 159 11.94 23.95 -6.36
N ALA A 160 12.33 24.36 -5.15
CA ALA A 160 11.39 24.54 -4.06
C ALA A 160 10.41 25.70 -4.34
N LYS A 161 10.88 26.79 -4.98
CA LYS A 161 10.01 27.88 -5.44
C LYS A 161 9.03 27.38 -6.50
N ASN A 162 9.51 26.65 -7.51
CA ASN A 162 8.67 26.04 -8.53
C ASN A 162 7.60 25.14 -7.92
N PHE A 163 7.95 24.32 -6.94
CA PHE A 163 6.99 23.46 -6.22
C PHE A 163 5.87 24.26 -5.56
N THR A 164 6.17 25.43 -4.96
CA THR A 164 5.14 26.28 -4.34
C THR A 164 4.08 26.80 -5.33
N HIS A 165 4.40 26.89 -6.63
CA HIS A 165 3.42 27.29 -7.64
C HIS A 165 2.40 26.20 -7.97
N PHE A 166 2.69 24.93 -7.61
CA PHE A 166 1.81 23.79 -7.83
C PHE A 166 0.92 23.48 -6.62
N LEU A 167 1.21 24.07 -5.45
CA LEU A 167 0.46 23.91 -4.20
C LEU A 167 -0.64 24.96 -4.06
#